data_AF-A0A7R9DSK7-F1
#
_entry.id   AF-A0A7R9DSK7-F1
#
_cell.length_a   1.000
_cell.length_b   1.000
_cell.length_c   1.000
_cell.angle_alpha   90.00
_cell.angle_beta   90.00
_cell.angle_gamma   90.00
#
_symmetry.space_group_name_H-M   'P 1'
#
loop_
_entity.id
_entity.type
_entity.pdbx_description
1 polymer ?
#
loop_
_entity_poly.entity_id
_entity_poly.type
_entity_poly.pdbx_seq_one_letter_code
_entity_poly.pdbx_strand_id
1 'polypeptide(L)'
;MRLGPPQFNYELSDTPADATQVDATLDACYLLSRCVGKEQRVLIGALAARLGKERFLAGGNQPSVADIAAWSALKQAGDAKLSADLARWFDQCSQTFKMVRNI
;
A
#
# COMPACT_ATOMS: atom_id res chain seq x y z
N MET A 1 11.14 18.85 -10.87
CA MET A 1 9.83 18.61 -11.53
C MET A 1 9.52 17.13 -11.36
N ARG A 2 8.38 16.76 -10.77
CA ARG A 2 7.98 15.34 -10.69
C ARG A 2 7.80 14.80 -12.11
N LEU A 3 8.33 13.62 -12.38
CA LEU A 3 8.24 12.95 -13.67
C LEU A 3 6.98 12.08 -13.69
N GLY A 4 6.12 12.24 -14.70
CA GLY A 4 4.98 11.36 -14.94
C GLY A 4 3.70 12.08 -15.37
N PRO A 5 2.71 11.34 -15.89
CA PRO A 5 1.42 11.90 -16.28
C PRO A 5 0.65 12.47 -15.06
N PRO A 6 0.05 13.67 -15.15
CA PRO A 6 -0.64 14.32 -14.03
C PRO A 6 -1.72 13.47 -13.36
N GLN A 7 -2.41 12.62 -14.13
CA GLN A 7 -3.47 11.74 -13.62
C GLN A 7 -2.99 10.69 -12.60
N PHE A 8 -1.69 10.46 -12.48
CA PHE A 8 -1.11 9.56 -11.47
C PHE A 8 -0.44 10.32 -10.31
N ASN A 9 -0.44 11.65 -10.35
CA ASN A 9 0.16 12.46 -9.31
C ASN A 9 -0.83 12.65 -8.15
N TYR A 10 -0.74 11.78 -7.15
CA TYR A 10 -1.61 11.84 -5.96
C TYR A 10 -1.49 13.16 -5.17
N GLU A 11 -0.42 13.93 -5.36
CA GLU A 11 -0.26 15.26 -4.75
C GLU A 11 -1.18 16.31 -5.38
N LEU A 12 -1.74 16.05 -6.56
CA LEU A 12 -2.73 16.92 -7.19
C LEU A 12 -4.16 16.67 -6.67
N SER A 13 -4.33 15.85 -5.63
CA SER A 13 -5.63 15.65 -5.00
C SER A 13 -6.23 16.98 -4.53
N ASP A 14 -7.54 17.16 -4.76
CA ASP A 14 -8.29 18.34 -4.31
C ASP A 14 -8.32 18.47 -2.76
N THR A 15 -8.00 17.39 -2.07
CA THR A 15 -7.97 17.26 -0.61
C THR A 15 -6.53 17.01 -0.13
N PRO A 16 -5.90 17.97 0.57
CA PRO A 16 -4.56 17.79 1.13
C PRO A 16 -4.45 16.59 2.11
N ALA A 17 -5.57 16.20 2.72
CA ALA A 17 -5.65 15.05 3.62
C ALA A 17 -5.34 13.73 2.90
N ASP A 18 -5.79 13.57 1.65
CA ASP A 18 -5.61 12.32 0.89
C ASP A 18 -4.14 12.16 0.49
N ALA A 19 -3.49 13.24 0.06
CA ALA A 19 -2.06 13.23 -0.23
C ALA A 19 -1.24 12.88 1.03
N THR A 20 -1.59 13.47 2.17
CA THR A 20 -0.95 13.18 3.46
C THR A 20 -1.13 11.72 3.88
N GLN A 21 -2.31 11.14 3.62
CA GLN A 21 -2.58 9.74 3.92
C GLN A 21 -1.74 8.79 3.05
N VAL A 22 -1.59 9.12 1.76
CA VAL A 22 -0.72 8.38 0.85
C VAL A 22 0.73 8.45 1.32
N ASP A 23 1.27 9.64 1.60
CA ASP A 23 2.64 9.81 2.10
C ASP A 23 2.90 9.01 3.37
N ALA A 24 2.00 9.12 4.36
CA ALA A 24 2.14 8.36 5.60
C ALA A 24 2.07 6.84 5.40
N THR A 25 1.39 6.38 4.34
CA THR A 25 1.38 4.96 3.96
C THR A 25 2.69 4.56 3.30
N LEU A 26 3.24 5.40 2.42
CA LEU A 26 4.55 5.17 1.79
C LEU A 26 5.67 5.11 2.84
N ASP A 27 5.66 6.00 3.83
CA ASP A 27 6.60 5.99 4.95
C ASP A 27 6.49 4.70 5.77
N ALA A 28 5.27 4.25 6.06
CA ALA A 28 5.04 2.98 6.75
C ALA A 28 5.57 1.78 5.94
N CYS A 29 5.42 1.79 4.62
CA CYS A 29 5.96 0.76 3.73
C CYS A 29 7.50 0.76 3.72
N TYR A 30 8.10 1.94 3.69
CA TYR A 30 9.54 2.09 3.80
C TYR A 30 10.05 1.51 5.12
N LEU A 31 9.46 1.89 6.26
CA LEU A 31 9.81 1.34 7.56
C LEU A 31 9.59 -0.18 7.62
N LEU A 32 8.50 -0.68 7.04
CA LEU A 32 8.19 -2.11 7.01
C LEU A 32 9.30 -2.91 6.31
N SER A 33 9.88 -2.36 5.24
CA SER A 33 11.00 -3.00 4.52
C SER A 33 12.32 -3.03 5.31
N ARG A 34 12.41 -2.27 6.40
CA ARG A 34 13.62 -2.14 7.25
C ARG A 34 13.49 -2.84 8.60
N CYS A 35 12.28 -3.08 9.07
CA CYS A 35 12.01 -3.66 10.39
C CYS A 35 11.74 -5.17 10.32
N VAL A 36 12.01 -5.86 11.43
CA VAL A 36 11.72 -7.29 11.62
C VAL A 36 11.02 -7.55 12.96
N GLY A 37 10.41 -8.73 13.12
CA GLY A 37 9.88 -9.18 14.41
C GLY A 37 8.68 -8.35 14.89
N LYS A 38 8.80 -7.71 16.07
CA LYS A 38 7.66 -7.02 16.71
C LYS A 38 7.26 -5.75 15.95
N GLU A 39 8.23 -4.93 15.54
CA GLU A 39 7.98 -3.68 14.83
C GLU A 39 7.31 -3.94 13.47
N GLN A 40 7.79 -4.95 12.75
CA GLN A 40 7.18 -5.40 11.51
C GLN A 40 5.70 -5.75 11.69
N ARG A 41 5.35 -6.50 12.74
CA ARG A 41 3.95 -6.83 13.05
C ARG A 41 3.10 -5.59 13.38
N VAL A 42 3.67 -4.60 14.08
CA VAL A 42 2.97 -3.34 14.37
C VAL A 42 2.68 -2.58 13.09
N LEU A 43 3.65 -2.48 12.17
CA LEU A 43 3.48 -1.80 10.89
C LEU A 43 2.46 -2.51 9.99
N ILE A 44 2.45 -3.85 9.97
CA ILE A 44 1.42 -4.63 9.28
C ILE A 44 0.03 -4.36 9.85
N GLY A 45 -0.08 -4.28 11.19
CA GLY A 45 -1.32 -3.90 11.85
C GLY A 45 -1.78 -2.49 11.49
N ALA A 46 -0.84 -1.54 11.39
CA ALA A 46 -1.14 -0.17 10.96
C ALA A 46 -1.64 -0.11 9.50
N LEU A 47 -1.06 -0.91 8.60
CA LEU A 47 -1.55 -1.04 7.22
C LEU A 47 -2.96 -1.63 7.18
N ALA A 48 -3.23 -2.67 7.98
CA ALA A 48 -4.57 -3.24 8.08
C ALA A 48 -5.60 -2.23 8.61
N ALA A 49 -5.23 -1.44 9.62
CA ALA A 49 -6.10 -0.40 10.16
C ALA A 49 -6.39 0.72 9.15
N ARG A 50 -5.39 1.11 8.34
CA ARG A 50 -5.53 2.09 7.25
C ARG A 50 -6.44 1.58 6.14
N LEU A 51 -6.30 0.31 5.74
CA LEU A 51 -7.19 -0.32 4.76
C LEU A 51 -8.64 -0.30 5.28
N GLY A 52 -8.84 -0.63 6.57
CA GLY A 52 -10.14 -0.54 7.21
C GLY A 52 -11.22 -1.31 6.45
N LYS A 53 -12.23 -0.59 5.96
CA LYS A 53 -13.32 -1.13 5.11
C LYS A 53 -13.19 -0.73 3.64
N GLU A 54 -12.17 0.05 3.31
CA GLU A 54 -11.92 0.51 1.96
C GLU A 54 -11.38 -0.62 1.09
N ARG A 55 -11.58 -0.50 -0.21
CA ARG A 55 -11.05 -1.48 -1.17
C ARG A 55 -9.55 -1.30 -1.41
N PHE A 56 -9.04 -0.08 -1.31
CA PHE A 56 -7.63 0.28 -1.55
C PHE A 56 -7.14 1.32 -0.53
N LEU A 57 -5.83 1.42 -0.34
CA LEU A 57 -5.20 2.15 0.77
C LEU A 57 -5.30 3.69 0.69
N ALA A 58 -5.45 4.24 -0.52
CA ALA A 58 -5.73 5.66 -0.72
C ALA A 58 -7.24 6.00 -0.59
N GLY A 59 -8.07 5.02 -0.25
CA GLY A 59 -9.53 5.14 -0.29
C GLY A 59 -10.10 4.90 -1.69
N GLY A 60 -11.36 4.47 -1.74
CA GLY A 60 -12.09 4.32 -2.99
C GLY A 60 -11.84 3.02 -3.75
N ASN A 61 -12.16 3.03 -5.05
CA ASN A 61 -12.36 1.80 -5.85
C ASN A 61 -11.22 1.47 -6.82
N GLN A 62 -10.16 2.28 -6.87
CA GLN A 62 -9.03 2.10 -7.78
C GLN A 62 -7.72 1.98 -7.00
N PRO A 63 -6.79 1.12 -7.45
CA PRO A 63 -5.47 1.01 -6.82
C PRO A 63 -4.66 2.28 -7.06
N SER A 64 -3.81 2.60 -6.10
CA SER A 64 -2.91 3.75 -6.12
C SER A 64 -1.45 3.33 -5.89
N VAL A 65 -0.55 4.31 -5.88
CA VAL A 65 0.85 4.08 -5.50
C VAL A 65 0.98 3.52 -4.06
N ALA A 66 0.06 3.87 -3.16
CA ALA A 66 0.04 3.33 -1.81
C ALA A 66 -0.15 1.81 -1.81
N ASP A 67 -1.02 1.30 -2.70
CA ASP A 67 -1.29 -0.13 -2.81
C ASP A 67 -0.10 -0.90 -3.38
N ILE A 68 0.53 -0.35 -4.42
CA ILE A 68 1.73 -0.93 -5.02
C ILE A 68 2.86 -1.02 -3.99
N ALA A 69 3.09 0.06 -3.23
CA ALA A 69 4.12 0.13 -2.21
C ALA A 69 3.86 -0.87 -1.08
N ALA A 70 2.64 -0.88 -0.53
CA ALA A 70 2.28 -1.78 0.56
C ALA A 70 2.33 -3.24 0.15
N TRP A 71 1.85 -3.58 -1.04
CA TRP A 71 1.87 -4.95 -1.54
C TRP A 71 3.31 -5.43 -1.74
N SER A 72 4.17 -4.56 -2.29
CA SER A 72 5.58 -4.85 -2.48
C SER A 72 6.33 -5.01 -1.15
N ALA A 73 6.06 -4.16 -0.17
CA ALA A 73 6.67 -4.23 1.16
C ALA A 73 6.22 -5.49 1.92
N LEU A 74 4.94 -5.85 1.85
CA LEU A 74 4.41 -7.08 2.44
C LEU A 74 4.99 -8.34 1.79
N LYS A 75 5.18 -8.34 0.47
CA LYS A 75 5.89 -9.42 -0.22
C LYS A 75 7.31 -9.61 0.29
N GLN A 76 8.02 -8.51 0.51
CA GLN A 76 9.40 -8.54 1.03
C GLN A 76 9.45 -8.94 2.50
N ALA A 77 8.37 -8.69 3.26
CA ALA A 77 8.25 -9.10 4.65
C ALA A 77 8.12 -10.63 4.86
N GLY A 78 7.94 -11.41 3.78
CA GLY A 78 7.93 -12.87 3.81
C GLY A 78 6.64 -13.45 4.41
N ASP A 79 6.77 -14.49 5.24
CA ASP A 79 5.65 -15.26 5.83
C ASP A 79 4.93 -14.52 6.97
N ALA A 80 4.82 -13.19 6.88
CA ALA A 80 4.17 -12.40 7.90
C ALA A 80 2.67 -12.71 7.96
N LYS A 81 2.16 -12.95 9.17
CA LYS A 81 0.73 -13.27 9.38
C LYS A 81 -0.14 -12.04 9.16
N LEU A 82 -0.92 -12.06 8.08
CA LEU A 82 -1.86 -10.99 7.73
C LEU A 82 -3.22 -11.21 8.41
N SER A 83 -3.95 -10.11 8.65
CA SER A 83 -5.38 -10.19 8.99
C SER A 83 -6.18 -10.67 7.78
N ALA A 84 -7.41 -11.16 7.99
CA ALA A 84 -8.24 -11.68 6.90
C ALA A 84 -8.54 -10.63 5.81
N ASP A 85 -8.80 -9.39 6.21
CA ASP A 85 -9.07 -8.30 5.26
C ASP A 85 -7.81 -7.88 4.50
N LEU A 86 -6.67 -7.81 5.19
CA LEU A 86 -5.39 -7.48 4.55
C LEU A 86 -4.92 -8.61 3.61
N ALA A 87 -5.15 -9.87 3.97
CA ALA A 87 -4.87 -11.02 3.10
C ALA A 87 -5.73 -10.97 1.83
N ARG A 88 -7.03 -10.66 1.96
CA ARG A 88 -7.94 -10.52 0.81
C ARG A 88 -7.50 -9.39 -0.12
N TRP A 89 -7.15 -8.23 0.43
CA TRP A 89 -6.60 -7.12 -0.34
C TRP A 89 -5.27 -7.50 -1.01
N PHE A 90 -4.39 -8.23 -0.31
CA PHE A 90 -3.11 -8.67 -0.86
C PHE A 90 -3.28 -9.62 -2.06
N ASP A 91 -4.24 -10.53 -1.97
CA ASP A 91 -4.61 -11.42 -3.08
C ASP A 91 -5.22 -10.64 -4.25
N GLN A 92 -6.07 -9.66 -3.96
CA GLN A 92 -6.64 -8.76 -4.96
C GLN A 92 -5.54 -7.97 -5.68
N CYS A 93 -4.62 -7.34 -4.95
CA CYS A 93 -3.44 -6.67 -5.52
C CYS A 93 -2.59 -7.63 -6.34
N SER A 94 -2.41 -8.87 -5.88
CA SER A 94 -1.69 -9.88 -6.64
C SER A 94 -2.35 -10.17 -7.98
N GLN A 95 -3.68 -10.23 -8.06
CA GLN A 95 -4.38 -10.43 -9.34
C GLN A 95 -4.28 -9.19 -10.23
N THR A 96 -4.47 -8.00 -9.67
CA THR A 96 -4.41 -6.73 -10.39
C THR A 96 -3.02 -6.46 -10.97
N PHE A 97 -1.95 -6.75 -10.23
CA PHE A 97 -0.58 -6.41 -10.60
C PHE A 97 0.18 -7.56 -11.30
N LYS A 98 -0.35 -8.78 -11.35
CA LYS A 98 0.29 -9.94 -12.02
C LYS A 98 0.42 -9.78 -13.55
N MET A 99 -0.02 -8.68 -14.15
CA MET A 99 0.16 -8.38 -15.59
C MET A 99 1.57 -7.92 -16.00
N VAL A 100 2.61 -8.03 -15.15
CA VAL A 100 4.00 -7.63 -15.49
C VAL A 100 4.99 -8.79 -15.27
N ARG A 101 4.73 -9.95 -15.86
CA ARG A 101 5.71 -11.03 -16.04
C ARG A 101 5.61 -11.59 -17.46
N ASN A 102 5.94 -10.76 -18.45
CA ASN A 102 6.35 -11.15 -19.79
C ASN A 102 7.33 -10.09 -20.28
N ILE A 103 8.53 -10.09 -19.70
CA ILE A 103 9.75 -9.50 -20.27
C ILE A 103 10.83 -10.56 -20.11
#